data_AF-A0AAN8V2Z5-F1
#
_entry.id   AF-A0AAN8V2Z5-F1
#
_cell.length_a   1.000
_cell.length_b   1.000
_cell.length_c   1.000
_cell.angle_alpha   90.00
_cell.angle_beta   90.00
_cell.angle_gamma   90.00
#
_symmetry.space_group_name_H-M   'P 1'
#
loop_
_entity.id
_entity.type
_entity.pdbx_description
1 polymer ?
#
loop_
_entity_poly.entity_id
_entity_poly.type
_entity_poly.pdbx_seq_one_letter_code
_entity_poly.pdbx_strand_id
1 'polypeptide(L)'
;MAVQLKLNPPFPCSYKPSPTKLSFLYPSLIRLGFSHRTRTRSSDSHPFNLSSKRFSGIVSAVVSEENVVESSSTSTGTDVFKLTYLEGNSWLWDVCGVKILVDPILVGNLDFGIPWLYDAAKKFLKNFQLSDLPETDCLLITQSLDDHCHLKTLEPLSEMYPNLKVIATPNAKDKLNSLFSNVTYLEPGESSEIEAKNGSRVGIRATAGPVLGPPWQRPENGYLVLAQQGQLTLYYEPHCVYDKNFLEKEKADIIITPVIKQLLPSFTLVSGQEDAVQLAKLLDAKFIVPMKNGDLDSRGFLASIIQAEGTVESFKDLLSKELPGSRVLEPTPGVPLEILAP
;
A
#
# COMPACT_ATOMS: atom_id res chain seq x y z
N MET A 1 1.93 13.33 -5.42
CA MET A 1 1.50 14.68 -5.84
C MET A 1 0.00 14.83 -5.61
N ALA A 2 -0.37 15.13 -4.37
CA ALA A 2 -1.65 15.70 -4.00
C ALA A 2 -1.32 16.63 -2.82
N VAL A 3 -0.75 17.79 -3.12
CA VAL A 3 -0.85 18.91 -2.18
C VAL A 3 -2.35 19.12 -2.03
N GLN A 4 -2.87 18.81 -0.85
CA GLN A 4 -4.25 19.01 -0.51
C GLN A 4 -4.57 20.49 -0.79
N LEU A 5 -5.23 20.76 -1.93
CA LEU A 5 -5.79 22.08 -2.23
C LEU A 5 -6.96 22.31 -1.28
N LYS A 6 -6.65 22.61 -0.02
CA LYS A 6 -7.60 23.21 0.92
C LYS A 6 -7.83 24.64 0.44
N LEU A 7 -8.87 24.84 -0.37
CA LEU A 7 -9.46 26.15 -0.57
C LEU A 7 -10.08 26.57 0.77
N ASN A 8 -9.37 27.43 1.51
CA ASN A 8 -9.94 28.10 2.67
C ASN A 8 -11.05 29.06 2.21
N PRO A 9 -12.24 29.07 2.86
CA PRO A 9 -13.23 30.11 2.61
C PRO A 9 -12.74 31.44 3.18
N PRO A 10 -13.01 32.59 2.53
CA PRO A 10 -12.64 33.87 3.11
C PRO A 10 -13.55 34.20 4.30
N PHE A 11 -12.93 34.59 5.41
CA PHE A 11 -13.59 35.22 6.56
C PHE A 11 -14.22 36.57 6.17
N PRO A 12 -15.23 37.05 6.92
CA PRO A 12 -16.21 38.01 6.43
C PRO A 12 -15.70 39.44 6.55
N CYS A 13 -15.81 40.22 5.46
CA CYS A 13 -15.75 41.66 5.55
C CYS A 13 -17.14 42.23 5.30
N SER A 14 -17.63 42.92 6.33
CA SER A 14 -18.91 43.60 6.45
C SER A 14 -19.06 44.74 5.43
N TYR A 15 -20.11 44.72 4.61
CA TYR A 15 -20.83 45.93 4.20
C TYR A 15 -22.27 45.55 3.76
N LYS A 16 -23.23 46.36 4.19
CA LYS A 16 -24.69 46.22 3.98
C LYS A 16 -25.22 47.62 3.57
N PRO A 17 -26.45 47.78 3.04
CA PRO A 17 -26.82 47.60 1.63
C PRO A 17 -27.58 48.82 1.05
N SER A 18 -27.91 48.84 -0.25
CA SER A 18 -29.20 49.39 -0.76
C SER A 18 -29.37 49.18 -2.29
N PRO A 19 -30.62 49.25 -2.82
CA PRO A 19 -31.05 48.44 -3.96
C PRO A 19 -31.50 49.25 -5.19
N THR A 20 -31.50 48.62 -6.37
CA THR A 20 -32.38 49.03 -7.47
C THR A 20 -32.79 47.85 -8.36
N LYS A 21 -34.11 47.77 -8.60
CA LYS A 21 -34.81 46.86 -9.51
C LYS A 21 -34.68 47.32 -10.97
N LEU A 22 -34.81 46.38 -11.92
CA LEU A 22 -35.64 46.37 -13.16
C LEU A 22 -35.04 45.28 -14.10
N SER A 23 -35.66 44.12 -14.33
CA SER A 23 -36.82 43.77 -15.18
C SER A 23 -36.54 43.69 -16.70
N PHE A 24 -36.65 42.46 -17.21
CA PHE A 24 -37.05 41.98 -18.57
C PHE A 24 -36.35 42.52 -19.84
N LEU A 25 -35.88 41.60 -20.70
CA LEU A 25 -36.50 41.26 -22.00
C LEU A 25 -35.68 40.19 -22.77
N TYR A 26 -36.39 39.21 -23.33
CA TYR A 26 -35.93 38.25 -24.36
C TYR A 26 -35.67 38.98 -25.69
N PRO A 27 -34.84 38.42 -26.59
CA PRO A 27 -35.43 37.84 -27.81
C PRO A 27 -34.77 36.55 -28.36
N SER A 28 -35.68 35.72 -28.87
CA SER A 28 -35.66 34.72 -29.95
C SER A 28 -34.42 34.43 -30.84
N LEU A 29 -34.18 33.12 -30.99
CA LEU A 29 -34.07 32.31 -32.23
C LEU A 29 -33.16 32.75 -33.39
N ILE A 30 -32.17 31.89 -33.69
CA ILE A 30 -31.77 31.56 -35.08
C ILE A 30 -31.68 30.04 -35.21
N ARG A 31 -32.51 29.49 -36.13
CA ARG A 31 -32.42 28.13 -36.69
C ARG A 31 -31.40 28.13 -37.83
N LEU A 32 -30.57 27.11 -37.90
CA LEU A 32 -29.96 26.65 -39.15
C LEU A 32 -30.09 25.12 -39.20
N GLY A 33 -30.90 24.65 -40.15
CA GLY A 33 -31.05 23.24 -40.45
C GLY A 33 -30.05 22.79 -41.51
N PHE A 34 -29.72 21.51 -41.49
CA PHE A 34 -29.27 20.80 -42.68
C PHE A 34 -29.85 19.39 -42.72
N SER A 35 -30.06 18.96 -43.96
CA SER A 35 -31.01 17.97 -44.43
C SER A 35 -30.60 16.52 -44.17
N HIS A 36 -31.61 15.68 -43.90
CA HIS A 36 -31.55 14.24 -44.09
C HIS A 36 -31.24 13.85 -45.54
N ARG A 37 -30.47 12.78 -45.73
CA ARG A 37 -30.61 11.90 -46.90
C ARG A 37 -30.42 10.44 -46.48
N THR A 38 -31.52 9.71 -46.53
CA THR A 38 -31.61 8.26 -46.41
C THR A 38 -31.14 7.58 -47.69
N ARG A 39 -30.42 6.45 -47.58
CA ARG A 39 -30.39 5.44 -48.64
C ARG A 39 -30.30 4.04 -48.02
N THR A 40 -31.36 3.28 -48.24
CA THR A 40 -31.50 1.84 -47.99
C THR A 40 -30.76 1.02 -49.04
N ARG A 41 -30.11 -0.09 -48.65
CA ARG A 41 -30.12 -1.33 -49.44
C ARG A 41 -29.77 -2.56 -48.59
N SER A 42 -30.48 -3.63 -48.90
CA SER A 42 -30.55 -4.95 -48.27
C SER A 42 -29.49 -5.94 -48.77
N SER A 43 -29.35 -7.02 -47.97
CA SER A 43 -28.99 -8.42 -48.28
C SER A 43 -27.61 -8.73 -48.87
N ASP A 44 -26.80 -9.51 -48.15
CA ASP A 44 -26.65 -10.94 -48.44
C ASP A 44 -25.89 -11.71 -47.35
N SER A 45 -26.28 -12.97 -47.21
CA SER A 45 -25.87 -13.98 -46.24
C SER A 45 -24.77 -14.90 -46.78
N HIS A 46 -23.77 -15.23 -45.96
CA HIS A 46 -23.04 -16.50 -46.04
C HIS A 46 -22.47 -16.89 -44.65
N PRO A 47 -22.70 -18.13 -44.16
CA PRO A 47 -22.09 -18.60 -42.92
C PRO A 47 -20.77 -19.32 -43.22
N PHE A 48 -19.67 -18.86 -42.62
CA PHE A 48 -18.44 -19.63 -42.54
C PHE A 48 -18.43 -20.45 -41.25
N ASN A 49 -18.39 -21.77 -41.44
CA ASN A 49 -18.31 -22.79 -40.42
C ASN A 49 -16.83 -23.02 -40.10
N LEU A 50 -16.41 -22.75 -38.87
CA LEU A 50 -15.09 -23.13 -38.36
C LEU A 50 -15.24 -23.63 -36.93
N SER A 51 -15.15 -24.96 -36.82
CA SER A 51 -15.05 -25.69 -35.58
C SER A 51 -13.70 -25.38 -34.93
N SER A 52 -13.70 -24.97 -33.66
CA SER A 52 -12.53 -25.14 -32.81
C SER A 52 -12.96 -25.55 -31.40
N LYS A 53 -12.18 -26.49 -30.87
CA LYS A 53 -12.46 -27.35 -29.72
C LYS A 53 -12.46 -26.54 -28.42
N ARG A 54 -13.52 -26.68 -27.62
CA ARG A 54 -13.53 -26.32 -26.19
C ARG A 54 -12.75 -27.40 -25.42
N PHE A 55 -11.64 -27.02 -24.79
CA PHE A 55 -11.08 -27.78 -23.67
C PHE A 55 -11.62 -27.18 -22.38
N SER A 56 -12.58 -27.87 -21.76
CA SER A 56 -13.02 -27.63 -20.39
C SER A 56 -12.10 -28.38 -19.44
N GLY A 57 -11.11 -27.69 -18.87
CA GLY A 57 -10.33 -28.18 -17.74
C GLY A 57 -11.01 -27.75 -16.45
N ILE A 58 -11.85 -28.62 -15.88
CA ILE A 58 -12.30 -28.52 -14.48
C ILE A 58 -11.16 -29.07 -13.63
N VAL A 59 -10.51 -28.21 -12.83
CA VAL A 59 -9.55 -28.66 -11.81
C VAL A 59 -10.31 -28.70 -10.49
N SER A 60 -10.69 -29.90 -10.09
CA SER A 60 -11.23 -30.20 -8.76
C SER A 60 -10.04 -30.51 -7.84
N ALA A 61 -9.75 -29.63 -6.88
CA ALA A 61 -8.77 -29.91 -5.85
C ALA A 61 -9.38 -30.86 -4.82
N VAL A 62 -8.81 -32.06 -4.73
CA VAL A 62 -9.16 -33.11 -3.77
C VAL A 62 -8.54 -32.75 -2.43
N VAL A 63 -9.35 -32.65 -1.39
CA VAL A 63 -8.93 -32.53 0.00
C VAL A 63 -8.51 -33.92 0.47
N SER A 64 -7.24 -34.09 0.80
CA SER A 64 -6.76 -35.24 1.58
C SER A 64 -6.58 -34.79 3.02
N GLU A 65 -7.44 -35.31 3.88
CA GLU A 65 -7.32 -35.22 5.34
C GLU A 65 -6.10 -36.02 5.80
N GLU A 66 -5.20 -35.39 6.54
CA GLU A 66 -4.15 -36.10 7.27
C GLU A 66 -4.20 -35.66 8.74
N ASN A 67 -4.30 -36.66 9.62
CA ASN A 67 -4.49 -36.53 11.05
C ASN A 67 -3.29 -35.83 11.71
N VAL A 68 -3.52 -34.68 12.34
CA VAL A 68 -2.51 -34.02 13.18
C VAL A 68 -2.62 -34.57 14.60
N VAL A 69 -1.65 -35.40 14.95
CA VAL A 69 -1.38 -35.78 16.34
C VAL A 69 -0.73 -34.58 17.04
N GLU A 70 -1.46 -34.03 18.00
CA GLU A 70 -1.04 -32.98 18.91
C GLU A 70 0.26 -33.38 19.61
N SER A 71 1.36 -32.82 19.12
CA SER A 71 2.69 -32.95 19.71
C SER A 71 3.01 -31.62 20.36
N SER A 72 2.79 -31.54 21.66
CA SER A 72 3.24 -30.44 22.51
C SER A 72 4.78 -30.44 22.56
N SER A 73 5.42 -29.97 21.50
CA SER A 73 6.86 -29.73 21.49
C SER A 73 7.10 -28.27 21.83
N THR A 74 7.60 -28.02 23.03
CA THR A 74 8.39 -26.84 23.38
C THR A 74 9.48 -26.64 22.33
N SER A 75 9.21 -25.83 21.30
CA SER A 75 10.21 -25.43 20.33
C SER A 75 11.18 -24.50 21.02
N THR A 76 12.45 -24.91 21.10
CA THR A 76 13.59 -23.99 21.24
C THR A 76 13.54 -23.04 20.05
N GLY A 77 12.84 -21.91 20.24
CA GLY A 77 12.18 -21.14 19.18
C GLY A 77 13.13 -20.21 18.45
N THR A 78 13.47 -20.56 17.22
CA THR A 78 14.03 -19.63 16.23
C THR A 78 12.97 -18.59 15.89
N ASP A 79 13.32 -17.30 15.87
CA ASP A 79 12.40 -16.26 15.39
C ASP A 79 12.02 -16.54 13.92
N VAL A 80 10.72 -16.47 13.64
CA VAL A 80 10.16 -16.69 12.30
C VAL A 80 9.38 -15.46 11.88
N PHE A 81 9.77 -14.87 10.76
CA PHE A 81 9.02 -13.84 10.05
C PHE A 81 8.38 -14.48 8.82
N LYS A 82 7.04 -14.46 8.73
CA LYS A 82 6.32 -14.80 7.50
C LYS A 82 5.75 -13.52 6.89
N LEU A 83 6.27 -13.15 5.73
CA LEU A 83 5.95 -11.90 5.07
C LEU A 83 5.14 -12.18 3.81
N THR A 84 3.84 -11.86 3.82
CA THR A 84 2.96 -12.05 2.66
C THR A 84 2.74 -10.72 1.99
N TYR A 85 3.26 -10.56 0.78
CA TYR A 85 3.03 -9.36 -0.02
C TYR A 85 1.65 -9.37 -0.63
N LEU A 86 0.87 -8.32 -0.42
CA LEU A 86 -0.50 -8.20 -0.92
C LEU A 86 -0.63 -7.20 -2.07
N GLU A 87 0.48 -6.84 -2.75
CA GLU A 87 0.56 -5.81 -3.81
C GLU A 87 0.36 -4.37 -3.33
N GLY A 88 0.94 -3.40 -4.06
CA GLY A 88 0.99 -2.01 -3.61
C GLY A 88 1.87 -1.87 -2.37
N ASN A 89 1.37 -1.14 -1.37
CA ASN A 89 2.00 -1.04 -0.04
C ASN A 89 1.44 -2.08 0.95
N SER A 90 0.53 -2.95 0.52
CA SER A 90 -0.20 -3.86 1.42
C SER A 90 0.62 -5.10 1.78
N TRP A 91 0.63 -5.44 3.07
CA TRP A 91 1.26 -6.65 3.58
C TRP A 91 0.44 -7.32 4.68
N LEU A 92 0.64 -8.62 4.82
CA LEU A 92 0.30 -9.37 6.01
C LEU A 92 1.57 -10.01 6.57
N TRP A 93 1.93 -9.63 7.80
CA TRP A 93 3.09 -10.19 8.50
C TRP A 93 2.63 -11.12 9.62
N ASP A 94 3.32 -12.24 9.77
CA ASP A 94 3.29 -13.06 10.96
C ASP A 94 4.69 -13.01 11.60
N VAL A 95 4.78 -12.34 12.74
CA VAL A 95 6.04 -12.15 13.47
C VAL A 95 5.94 -12.92 14.78
N CYS A 96 6.57 -14.08 14.82
CA CYS A 96 6.53 -14.99 15.98
C CYS A 96 5.10 -15.27 16.51
N GLY A 97 4.13 -15.41 15.60
CA GLY A 97 2.73 -15.68 15.93
C GLY A 97 1.86 -14.43 16.14
N VAL A 98 2.41 -13.21 16.00
CA VAL A 98 1.65 -11.96 15.99
C VAL A 98 1.33 -11.56 14.54
N LYS A 99 0.04 -11.45 14.20
CA LYS A 99 -0.42 -11.13 12.84
C LYS A 99 -0.70 -9.64 12.67
N ILE A 100 0.09 -8.99 11.82
CA ILE A 100 0.04 -7.55 11.56
C ILE A 100 -0.38 -7.30 10.12
N LEU A 101 -1.52 -6.62 9.92
CA LEU A 101 -1.96 -6.15 8.62
C LEU A 101 -1.41 -4.74 8.39
N VAL A 102 -0.74 -4.52 7.26
CA VAL A 102 -0.02 -3.25 7.00
C VAL A 102 -0.58 -2.62 5.74
N ASP A 103 -0.96 -1.34 5.84
CA ASP A 103 -1.40 -0.48 4.72
C ASP A 103 -2.35 -1.19 3.72
N PRO A 104 -3.48 -1.75 4.16
CA PRO A 104 -4.32 -2.61 3.33
C PRO A 104 -5.11 -1.83 2.27
N ILE A 105 -4.94 -2.22 1.01
CA ILE A 105 -5.77 -1.84 -0.13
C ILE A 105 -6.41 -3.13 -0.66
N LEU A 106 -7.56 -3.52 -0.13
CA LEU A 106 -8.21 -4.81 -0.40
C LEU A 106 -9.63 -4.68 -0.96
N VAL A 107 -10.18 -3.47 -0.97
CA VAL A 107 -11.53 -3.17 -1.47
C VAL A 107 -11.46 -2.09 -2.53
N GLY A 108 -11.81 -2.48 -3.76
CA GLY A 108 -11.79 -1.59 -4.92
C GLY A 108 -10.38 -1.19 -5.35
N ASN A 109 -10.31 -0.27 -6.32
CA ASN A 109 -9.06 0.23 -6.85
C ASN A 109 -8.57 1.45 -6.05
N LEU A 110 -7.25 1.67 -6.09
CA LEU A 110 -6.62 2.90 -5.60
C LEU A 110 -6.85 4.02 -6.62
N ASP A 111 -7.56 5.07 -6.23
CA ASP A 111 -7.93 6.17 -7.14
C ASP A 111 -7.77 7.59 -6.57
N PHE A 112 -7.28 7.72 -5.32
CA PHE A 112 -7.14 9.01 -4.62
C PHE A 112 -8.42 9.87 -4.63
N GLY A 113 -9.60 9.24 -4.74
CA GLY A 113 -10.89 9.91 -4.84
C GLY A 113 -11.18 10.56 -6.22
N ILE A 114 -10.30 10.42 -7.21
CA ILE A 114 -10.44 11.01 -8.55
C ILE A 114 -10.11 9.96 -9.63
N PRO A 115 -11.02 8.99 -9.92
CA PRO A 115 -10.73 7.83 -10.79
C PRO A 115 -10.26 8.16 -12.21
N TRP A 116 -10.70 9.28 -12.78
CA TRP A 116 -10.25 9.68 -14.12
C TRP A 116 -8.79 10.18 -14.12
N LEU A 117 -8.31 10.67 -12.97
CA LEU A 117 -6.94 11.17 -12.80
C LEU A 117 -5.97 10.02 -12.55
N TYR A 118 -6.35 9.09 -11.67
CA TYR A 118 -5.61 7.88 -11.37
C TYR A 118 -6.57 6.77 -10.94
N ASP A 119 -6.34 5.56 -11.42
CA ASP A 119 -7.09 4.37 -11.05
C ASP A 119 -6.18 3.16 -11.22
N ALA A 120 -5.85 2.48 -10.13
CA ALA A 120 -4.91 1.36 -10.12
C ALA A 120 -5.50 0.13 -9.43
N ALA A 121 -5.57 -0.97 -10.19
CA ALA A 121 -6.00 -2.27 -9.71
C ALA A 121 -4.82 -3.19 -9.41
N LYS A 122 -5.01 -4.14 -8.49
CA LYS A 122 -4.05 -5.24 -8.28
C LYS A 122 -3.88 -6.07 -9.55
N LYS A 123 -2.67 -6.55 -9.82
CA LYS A 123 -2.36 -7.38 -10.99
C LYS A 123 -2.69 -8.85 -10.74
N PHE A 124 -2.34 -9.36 -9.56
CA PHE A 124 -2.35 -10.79 -9.27
C PHE A 124 -3.47 -11.19 -8.31
N LEU A 125 -3.66 -10.47 -7.21
CA LEU A 125 -4.60 -10.75 -6.14
C LEU A 125 -5.98 -10.11 -6.39
N LYS A 126 -6.49 -10.23 -7.63
CA LYS A 126 -7.76 -9.59 -8.05
C LYS A 126 -8.99 -10.11 -7.31
N ASN A 127 -8.92 -11.33 -6.78
CA ASN A 127 -10.02 -11.99 -6.06
C ASN A 127 -9.78 -12.06 -4.54
N PHE A 128 -8.67 -11.53 -4.04
CA PHE A 128 -8.37 -11.53 -2.61
C PHE A 128 -9.20 -10.46 -1.92
N GLN A 129 -9.98 -10.86 -0.92
CA GLN A 129 -10.96 -10.02 -0.24
C GLN A 129 -10.66 -9.93 1.26
N LEU A 130 -11.34 -9.02 1.95
CA LEU A 130 -11.24 -8.89 3.42
C LEU A 130 -11.58 -10.19 4.16
N SER A 131 -12.50 -11.00 3.63
CA SER A 131 -12.87 -12.30 4.19
C SER A 131 -11.78 -13.36 4.09
N ASP A 132 -10.79 -13.16 3.21
CA ASP A 132 -9.67 -14.08 3.02
C ASP A 132 -8.51 -13.79 4.00
N LEU A 133 -8.58 -12.68 4.73
CA LEU A 133 -7.62 -12.37 5.79
C LEU A 133 -7.78 -13.36 6.95
N PRO A 134 -6.67 -13.83 7.54
CA PRO A 134 -6.75 -14.50 8.83
C PRO A 134 -7.19 -13.48 9.90
N GLU A 135 -7.53 -13.98 11.09
CA GLU A 135 -7.68 -13.09 12.24
C GLU A 135 -6.38 -12.31 12.49
N THR A 136 -6.47 -10.98 12.55
CA THR A 136 -5.32 -10.07 12.72
C THR A 136 -5.29 -9.50 14.13
N ASP A 137 -4.10 -9.39 14.70
CA ASP A 137 -3.90 -8.83 16.04
C ASP A 137 -3.75 -7.30 16.01
N CYS A 138 -3.20 -6.76 14.91
CA CYS A 138 -2.97 -5.33 14.75
C CYS A 138 -3.09 -4.89 13.28
N LEU A 139 -3.64 -3.68 13.08
CA LEU A 139 -3.49 -2.89 11.87
C LEU A 139 -2.34 -1.91 12.05
N LEU A 140 -1.44 -1.81 11.08
CA LEU A 140 -0.36 -0.84 11.02
C LEU A 140 -0.55 0.09 9.82
N ILE A 141 -0.67 1.40 10.08
CA ILE A 141 -0.77 2.43 9.04
C ILE A 141 0.47 3.32 9.05
N THR A 142 1.21 3.31 7.95
CA THR A 142 2.48 4.04 7.85
C THR A 142 2.33 5.49 7.46
N GLN A 143 1.42 5.77 6.53
CA GLN A 143 1.19 7.10 6.00
C GLN A 143 -0.29 7.45 5.95
N SER A 144 -0.60 8.74 5.92
CA SER A 144 -1.97 9.23 5.84
C SER A 144 -2.56 9.22 4.42
N LEU A 145 -1.74 8.99 3.38
CA LEU A 145 -2.15 8.99 1.97
C LEU A 145 -2.98 7.76 1.59
N ASP A 146 -3.79 7.85 0.53
CA ASP A 146 -4.77 6.82 0.17
C ASP A 146 -4.15 5.51 -0.31
N ASP A 147 -2.89 5.52 -0.74
CA ASP A 147 -2.10 4.33 -1.08
C ASP A 147 -1.55 3.60 0.16
N HIS A 148 -1.89 4.07 1.36
CA HIS A 148 -1.58 3.44 2.66
C HIS A 148 -2.82 3.36 3.56
N CYS A 149 -3.47 4.49 3.78
CA CYS A 149 -4.66 4.68 4.59
C CYS A 149 -5.92 4.72 3.71
N HIS A 150 -6.23 3.57 3.11
CA HIS A 150 -7.27 3.45 2.10
C HIS A 150 -8.67 3.29 2.71
N LEU A 151 -9.44 4.38 2.79
CA LEU A 151 -10.75 4.40 3.47
C LEU A 151 -11.74 3.34 2.95
N LYS A 152 -11.80 3.09 1.64
CA LYS A 152 -12.68 2.04 1.08
C LYS A 152 -12.40 0.66 1.64
N THR A 153 -11.16 0.39 2.04
CA THR A 153 -10.76 -0.85 2.72
C THR A 153 -10.96 -0.75 4.23
N LEU A 154 -10.61 0.39 4.83
CA LEU A 154 -10.63 0.56 6.28
C LEU A 154 -12.04 0.65 6.89
N GLU A 155 -13.01 1.24 6.19
CA GLU A 155 -14.41 1.34 6.63
C GLU A 155 -15.02 -0.05 6.90
N PRO A 156 -15.14 -0.97 5.91
CA PRO A 156 -15.67 -2.30 6.17
C PRO A 156 -14.77 -3.12 7.11
N LEU A 157 -13.45 -2.91 7.09
CA LEU A 157 -12.54 -3.59 8.04
C LEU A 157 -12.87 -3.20 9.49
N SER A 158 -13.16 -1.93 9.77
CA SER A 158 -13.55 -1.48 11.11
C SER A 158 -14.90 -2.03 11.57
N GLU A 159 -15.81 -2.28 10.64
CA GLU A 159 -17.10 -2.92 10.94
C GLU A 159 -16.92 -4.41 11.25
N MET A 160 -16.03 -5.10 10.52
CA MET A 160 -15.69 -6.50 10.75
C MET A 160 -14.94 -6.72 12.07
N TYR A 161 -14.04 -5.79 12.43
CA TYR A 161 -13.17 -5.91 13.60
C TYR A 161 -13.19 -4.62 14.45
N PRO A 162 -14.29 -4.34 15.16
CA PRO A 162 -14.49 -3.06 15.87
C PRO A 162 -13.51 -2.82 17.03
N ASN A 163 -12.85 -3.89 17.51
CA ASN A 163 -11.87 -3.84 18.61
C ASN A 163 -10.43 -4.02 18.11
N LEU A 164 -10.20 -4.06 16.80
CA LEU A 164 -8.87 -4.23 16.22
C LEU A 164 -7.94 -3.14 16.75
N LYS A 165 -6.79 -3.55 17.29
CA LYS A 165 -5.74 -2.61 17.68
C LYS A 165 -5.16 -1.97 16.43
N VAL A 166 -5.00 -0.66 16.44
CA VAL A 166 -4.39 0.09 15.34
C VAL A 166 -3.17 0.83 15.86
N ILE A 167 -2.05 0.71 15.15
CA ILE A 167 -0.86 1.54 15.33
C ILE A 167 -0.71 2.38 14.05
N ALA A 168 -0.54 3.69 14.19
CA ALA A 168 -0.53 4.57 13.03
C ALA A 168 0.38 5.81 13.18
N THR A 169 0.75 6.39 12.04
CA THR A 169 1.25 7.77 11.98
C THR A 169 0.21 8.76 12.54
N PRO A 170 0.62 9.78 13.32
CA PRO A 170 -0.27 10.85 13.77
C PRO A 170 -0.98 11.59 12.64
N ASN A 171 -0.41 11.62 11.42
CA ASN A 171 -1.03 12.26 10.26
C ASN A 171 -2.33 11.56 9.81
N ALA A 172 -2.50 10.27 10.10
CA ALA A 172 -3.71 9.52 9.74
C ALA A 172 -4.88 9.74 10.71
N LYS A 173 -4.68 10.52 11.78
CA LYS A 173 -5.63 10.66 12.89
C LYS A 173 -7.04 11.08 12.47
N ASP A 174 -7.14 12.08 11.58
CA ASP A 174 -8.44 12.59 11.13
C ASP A 174 -9.24 11.53 10.34
N LYS A 175 -8.54 10.62 9.65
CA LYS A 175 -9.14 9.50 8.90
C LYS A 175 -9.52 8.33 9.80
N LEU A 176 -8.69 8.01 10.79
CA LEU A 176 -8.85 6.78 11.59
C LEU A 176 -9.78 6.95 12.79
N ASN A 177 -9.89 8.16 13.38
CA ASN A 177 -10.70 8.38 14.59
C ASN A 177 -12.20 8.09 14.39
N SER A 178 -12.72 8.20 13.16
CA SER A 178 -14.12 7.86 12.86
C SER A 178 -14.35 6.37 12.65
N LEU A 179 -13.30 5.58 12.47
CA LEU A 179 -13.38 4.16 12.12
C LEU A 179 -12.98 3.26 13.28
N PHE A 180 -11.91 3.60 14.00
CA PHE A 180 -11.34 2.74 15.04
C PHE A 180 -11.33 3.43 16.41
N SER A 181 -11.67 2.68 17.45
CA SER A 181 -11.69 3.16 18.83
C SER A 181 -10.38 2.89 19.58
N ASN A 182 -9.59 1.90 19.15
CA ASN A 182 -8.35 1.46 19.77
C ASN A 182 -7.13 1.82 18.90
N VAL A 183 -6.81 3.12 18.81
CA VAL A 183 -5.70 3.62 17.98
C VAL A 183 -4.58 4.18 18.85
N THR A 184 -3.36 3.69 18.61
CA THR A 184 -2.12 4.25 19.15
C THR A 184 -1.39 4.99 18.04
N TYR A 185 -1.24 6.31 18.18
CA TYR A 185 -0.47 7.12 17.25
C TYR A 185 0.97 7.24 17.75
N LEU A 186 1.96 6.96 16.90
CA LEU A 186 3.38 7.01 17.26
C LEU A 186 4.11 8.10 16.49
N GLU A 187 4.66 9.08 17.19
CA GLU A 187 5.65 10.01 16.61
C GLU A 187 7.00 9.28 16.41
N PRO A 188 7.85 9.73 15.47
CA PRO A 188 9.19 9.16 15.30
C PRO A 188 9.99 9.07 16.61
N GLY A 189 10.50 7.88 16.92
CA GLY A 189 11.20 7.58 18.17
C GLY A 189 10.32 6.91 19.23
N GLU A 190 9.00 7.05 19.16
CA GLU A 190 8.07 6.38 20.07
C GLU A 190 7.91 4.90 19.72
N SER A 191 7.51 4.11 20.71
CA SER A 191 7.33 2.66 20.58
C SER A 191 6.03 2.20 21.21
N SER A 192 5.52 1.07 20.72
CA SER A 192 4.40 0.33 21.30
C SER A 192 4.70 -1.16 21.22
N GLU A 193 3.89 -1.95 21.93
CA GLU A 193 3.98 -3.41 21.93
C GLU A 193 2.64 -3.99 21.51
N ILE A 194 2.66 -5.00 20.65
CA ILE A 194 1.50 -5.79 20.26
C ILE A 194 1.60 -7.11 21.00
N GLU A 195 0.55 -7.48 21.74
CA GLU A 195 0.43 -8.79 22.39
C GLU A 195 -0.70 -9.55 21.70
N ALA A 196 -0.36 -10.68 21.08
CA ALA A 196 -1.32 -11.57 20.46
C ALA A 196 -2.01 -12.46 21.50
N LYS A 197 -3.15 -13.06 21.12
CA LYS A 197 -3.94 -13.92 22.03
C LYS A 197 -3.18 -15.14 22.56
N ASN A 198 -2.17 -15.60 21.83
CA ASN A 198 -1.30 -16.71 22.23
C ASN A 198 -0.19 -16.28 23.21
N GLY A 199 -0.16 -15.01 23.62
CA GLY A 199 0.85 -14.45 24.52
C GLY A 199 2.15 -14.01 23.83
N SER A 200 2.28 -14.21 22.51
CA SER A 200 3.40 -13.68 21.73
C SER A 200 3.37 -12.15 21.72
N ARG A 201 4.55 -11.53 21.75
CA ARG A 201 4.70 -10.08 21.78
C ARG A 201 5.69 -9.58 20.75
N VAL A 202 5.37 -8.45 20.15
CA VAL A 202 6.19 -7.76 19.14
C VAL A 202 6.28 -6.29 19.48
N GLY A 203 7.50 -5.77 19.55
CA GLY A 203 7.77 -4.35 19.67
C GLY A 203 7.68 -3.65 18.32
N ILE A 204 7.06 -2.47 18.29
CA ILE A 204 6.96 -1.59 17.14
C ILE A 204 7.56 -0.24 17.52
N ARG A 205 8.47 0.29 16.71
CA ARG A 205 9.06 1.63 16.91
C ARG A 205 8.95 2.44 15.64
N ALA A 206 8.37 3.63 15.73
CA ALA A 206 8.23 4.54 14.61
C ALA A 206 9.56 5.22 14.28
N THR A 207 9.84 5.41 13.00
CA THR A 207 10.98 6.15 12.47
C THR A 207 10.49 7.26 11.54
N ALA A 208 11.23 8.36 11.43
CA ALA A 208 10.87 9.43 10.51
C ALA A 208 11.10 9.02 9.05
N GLY A 209 10.03 9.08 8.26
CA GLY A 209 10.02 8.93 6.81
C GLY A 209 9.89 10.29 6.10
N PRO A 210 9.26 10.34 4.91
CA PRO A 210 9.16 11.58 4.13
C PRO A 210 8.17 12.59 4.74
N VAL A 211 8.45 13.88 4.55
CA VAL A 211 7.48 14.97 4.80
C VAL A 211 6.62 15.16 3.55
N LEU A 212 5.42 14.59 3.55
CA LEU A 212 4.50 14.60 2.40
C LEU A 212 3.49 15.74 2.51
N GLY A 213 3.98 16.96 2.29
CA GLY A 213 3.19 18.17 2.39
C GLY A 213 4.06 19.42 2.52
N PRO A 214 3.52 20.51 3.08
CA PRO A 214 4.33 21.66 3.43
C PRO A 214 5.49 21.28 4.37
N PRO A 215 6.64 21.97 4.32
CA PRO A 215 7.85 21.57 5.05
C PRO A 215 7.71 21.59 6.58
N TRP A 216 6.66 22.20 7.12
CA TRP A 216 6.33 22.22 8.56
C TRP A 216 5.37 21.09 8.97
N GLN A 217 4.92 20.25 8.05
CA GLN A 217 4.10 19.08 8.36
C GLN A 217 4.97 18.01 9.04
N ARG A 218 4.35 17.18 9.89
CA ARG A 218 5.04 16.03 10.47
C ARG A 218 5.48 15.07 9.36
N PRO A 219 6.65 14.41 9.50
CA PRO A 219 6.99 13.31 8.61
C PRO A 219 5.95 12.19 8.74
N GLU A 220 5.82 11.39 7.68
CA GLU A 220 5.18 10.09 7.79
C GLU A 220 6.14 9.06 8.42
N ASN A 221 5.66 7.85 8.71
CA ASN A 221 6.44 6.87 9.46
C ASN A 221 7.00 5.75 8.57
N GLY A 222 8.24 5.36 8.86
CA GLY A 222 8.71 3.97 8.73
C GLY A 222 8.61 3.25 10.09
N TYR A 223 8.85 1.95 10.13
CA TYR A 223 8.80 1.19 11.39
C TYR A 223 9.89 0.15 11.53
N LEU A 224 10.47 0.07 12.73
CA LEU A 224 11.22 -1.08 13.22
C LEU A 224 10.27 -2.03 13.96
N VAL A 225 10.38 -3.32 13.67
CA VAL A 225 9.57 -4.41 14.22
C VAL A 225 10.52 -5.42 14.86
N LEU A 226 10.36 -5.61 16.18
CA LEU A 226 11.26 -6.42 17.00
C LEU A 226 10.49 -7.58 17.62
N ALA A 227 10.95 -8.81 17.37
CA ALA A 227 10.46 -9.98 18.10
C ALA A 227 11.02 -9.99 19.53
N GLN A 228 10.19 -10.31 20.54
CA GLN A 228 10.61 -10.25 21.94
C GLN A 228 11.71 -11.28 22.29
N GLN A 229 11.74 -12.45 21.62
CA GLN A 229 12.77 -13.47 21.83
C GLN A 229 14.10 -13.18 21.08
N GLY A 230 14.10 -12.29 20.09
CA GLY A 230 15.18 -11.34 19.81
C GLY A 230 16.40 -11.84 19.01
N GLN A 231 16.21 -12.41 17.82
CA GLN A 231 17.28 -12.70 16.85
C GLN A 231 17.13 -11.99 15.50
N LEU A 232 15.91 -11.57 15.13
CA LEU A 232 15.66 -10.84 13.89
C LEU A 232 14.91 -9.53 14.15
N THR A 233 15.38 -8.45 13.52
CA THR A 233 14.69 -7.17 13.46
C THR A 233 14.31 -6.84 12.02
N LEU A 234 13.07 -6.40 11.81
CA LEU A 234 12.57 -5.95 10.51
C LEU A 234 12.46 -4.42 10.49
N TYR A 235 12.93 -3.81 9.41
CA TYR A 235 12.67 -2.40 9.10
C TYR A 235 11.77 -2.29 7.87
N TYR A 236 10.68 -1.56 7.99
CA TYR A 236 9.76 -1.25 6.90
C TYR A 236 9.84 0.23 6.56
N GLU A 237 10.25 0.53 5.33
CA GLU A 237 10.31 1.88 4.77
C GLU A 237 9.60 1.91 3.40
N PRO A 238 8.33 2.34 3.33
CA PRO A 238 7.48 2.18 2.17
C PRO A 238 7.86 3.02 0.94
N HIS A 239 8.68 4.07 1.09
CA HIS A 239 9.05 4.96 -0.03
C HIS A 239 10.56 5.08 -0.25
N CYS A 240 11.36 4.33 0.53
CA CYS A 240 12.82 4.43 0.53
C CYS A 240 13.32 5.85 0.86
N VAL A 241 12.57 6.59 1.71
CA VAL A 241 12.93 7.93 2.18
C VAL A 241 12.91 7.95 3.71
N TYR A 242 14.08 8.10 4.32
CA TYR A 242 14.28 7.89 5.75
C TYR A 242 15.24 8.92 6.36
N ASP A 243 15.11 9.18 7.66
CA ASP A 243 16.08 9.97 8.42
C ASP A 243 17.36 9.17 8.70
N LYS A 244 18.43 9.50 7.97
CA LYS A 244 19.75 8.87 8.12
C LYS A 244 20.30 9.01 9.53
N ASN A 245 20.23 10.20 10.14
CA ASN A 245 20.79 10.43 11.48
C ASN A 245 20.07 9.61 12.55
N PHE A 246 18.77 9.37 12.35
CA PHE A 246 17.99 8.49 13.21
C PHE A 246 18.45 7.03 13.06
N LEU A 247 18.52 6.54 11.82
CA LEU A 247 18.81 5.12 11.53
C LEU A 247 20.28 4.72 11.71
N GLU A 248 21.23 5.66 11.70
CA GLU A 248 22.66 5.40 11.96
C GLU A 248 22.95 4.66 13.28
N LYS A 249 22.01 4.72 14.24
CA LYS A 249 22.13 4.08 15.55
C LYS A 249 21.31 2.79 15.67
N GLU A 250 20.58 2.44 14.62
CA GLU A 250 19.68 1.29 14.60
C GLU A 250 20.28 0.17 13.75
N LYS A 251 19.74 -1.04 13.90
CA LYS A 251 20.07 -2.20 13.06
C LYS A 251 18.79 -2.92 12.65
N ALA A 252 18.80 -3.52 11.46
CA ALA A 252 17.71 -4.37 11.01
C ALA A 252 18.25 -5.50 10.12
N ASP A 253 17.92 -6.74 10.47
CA ASP A 253 18.29 -7.91 9.68
C ASP A 253 17.49 -8.01 8.38
N ILE A 254 16.23 -7.60 8.42
CA ILE A 254 15.29 -7.64 7.30
C ILE A 254 14.90 -6.20 6.95
N ILE A 255 14.98 -5.84 5.66
CA ILE A 255 14.44 -4.58 5.16
C ILE A 255 13.35 -4.87 4.14
N ILE A 256 12.17 -4.29 4.32
CA ILE A 256 11.14 -4.19 3.29
C ILE A 256 11.15 -2.74 2.77
N THR A 257 11.51 -2.56 1.50
CA THR A 257 11.54 -1.22 0.87
C THR A 257 11.45 -1.31 -0.65
N PRO A 258 10.99 -0.25 -1.35
CA PRO A 258 11.04 -0.21 -2.81
C PRO A 258 12.48 -0.22 -3.32
N VAL A 259 12.71 -0.96 -4.40
CA VAL A 259 14.02 -0.97 -5.07
C VAL A 259 13.96 -0.35 -6.46
N ILE A 260 12.77 -0.04 -6.98
CA ILE A 260 12.56 0.61 -8.28
C ILE A 260 12.01 2.00 -8.00
N LYS A 261 12.59 3.03 -8.62
CA LYS A 261 12.12 4.40 -8.46
C LYS A 261 10.81 4.60 -9.22
N GLN A 262 9.92 5.42 -8.68
CA GLN A 262 8.75 5.94 -9.38
C GLN A 262 8.88 7.46 -9.49
N LEU A 263 8.87 7.98 -10.71
CA LEU A 263 9.17 9.37 -11.01
C LEU A 263 7.98 10.04 -11.68
N LEU A 264 7.69 11.26 -11.26
CA LEU A 264 6.92 12.23 -12.04
C LEU A 264 7.89 13.24 -12.68
N PRO A 265 7.44 14.01 -13.69
CA PRO A 265 8.22 15.14 -14.17
C PRO A 265 8.64 16.05 -13.01
N SER A 266 9.95 16.15 -12.78
CA SER A 266 10.58 16.96 -11.72
C SER A 266 10.38 16.52 -10.26
N PHE A 267 9.80 15.35 -9.99
CA PHE A 267 9.57 14.87 -8.62
C PHE A 267 9.77 13.35 -8.50
N THR A 268 10.51 12.91 -7.49
CA THR A 268 10.58 11.50 -7.08
C THR A 268 9.39 11.18 -6.19
N LEU A 269 8.54 10.23 -6.60
CA LEU A 269 7.43 9.74 -5.77
C LEU A 269 7.91 8.65 -4.81
N VAL A 270 8.69 7.71 -5.34
CA VAL A 270 9.24 6.57 -4.61
C VAL A 270 10.71 6.46 -4.96
N SER A 271 11.57 6.44 -3.95
CA SER A 271 13.02 6.22 -4.09
C SER A 271 13.33 4.73 -4.27
N GLY A 272 14.56 4.40 -4.64
CA GLY A 272 14.99 3.02 -4.88
C GLY A 272 16.42 2.97 -5.40
N GLN A 273 16.82 1.82 -5.95
CA GLN A 273 18.16 1.57 -6.50
C GLN A 273 19.26 1.93 -5.49
N GLU A 274 20.04 2.98 -5.75
CA GLU A 274 21.15 3.41 -4.91
C GLU A 274 20.69 3.78 -3.49
N ASP A 275 19.51 4.39 -3.35
CA ASP A 275 18.96 4.78 -2.04
C ASP A 275 18.64 3.56 -1.18
N ALA A 276 18.14 2.49 -1.81
CA ALA A 276 17.82 1.23 -1.14
C ALA A 276 19.08 0.45 -0.76
N VAL A 277 20.14 0.51 -1.58
CA VAL A 277 21.46 -0.03 -1.22
C VAL A 277 22.05 0.74 -0.04
N GLN A 278 21.96 2.07 -0.04
CA GLN A 278 22.40 2.89 1.09
C GLN A 278 21.65 2.53 2.37
N LEU A 279 20.33 2.31 2.29
CA LEU A 279 19.53 1.89 3.43
C LEU A 279 19.98 0.52 3.97
N ALA A 280 20.19 -0.44 3.07
CA ALA A 280 20.67 -1.78 3.42
C ALA A 280 22.03 -1.76 4.12
N LYS A 281 22.96 -0.93 3.62
CA LYS A 281 24.26 -0.73 4.26
C LYS A 281 24.15 -0.06 5.62
N LEU A 282 23.31 0.98 5.72
CA LEU A 282 23.13 1.77 6.94
C LEU A 282 22.68 0.89 8.10
N LEU A 283 21.74 -0.01 7.84
CA LEU A 283 21.15 -0.90 8.84
C LEU A 283 21.85 -2.27 8.96
N ASP A 284 22.92 -2.51 8.21
CA ASP A 284 23.69 -3.76 8.20
C ASP A 284 22.79 -4.99 7.88
N ALA A 285 21.93 -4.84 6.87
CA ALA A 285 20.86 -5.79 6.60
C ALA A 285 21.32 -7.09 5.96
N LYS A 286 20.76 -8.21 6.41
CA LYS A 286 21.03 -9.55 5.87
C LYS A 286 20.07 -9.93 4.74
N PHE A 287 18.82 -9.50 4.86
CA PHE A 287 17.75 -9.82 3.93
C PHE A 287 17.09 -8.53 3.44
N ILE A 288 17.05 -8.35 2.13
CA ILE A 288 16.29 -7.27 1.50
C ILE A 288 15.10 -7.91 0.81
N VAL A 289 13.89 -7.47 1.16
CA VAL A 289 12.63 -7.91 0.58
C VAL A 289 12.07 -6.76 -0.26
N PRO A 290 12.30 -6.75 -1.58
CA PRO A 290 11.84 -5.68 -2.44
C PRO A 290 10.31 -5.62 -2.47
N MET A 291 9.76 -4.42 -2.31
CA MET A 291 8.36 -4.17 -2.66
C MET A 291 8.22 -3.50 -4.02
N LYS A 292 7.15 -3.86 -4.73
CA LYS A 292 6.80 -3.30 -6.04
C LYS A 292 5.53 -2.45 -5.91
N ASN A 293 5.58 -1.43 -5.06
CA ASN A 293 4.40 -0.62 -4.73
C ASN A 293 3.73 0.06 -5.93
N GLY A 294 4.50 0.43 -6.96
CA GLY A 294 3.98 0.96 -8.23
C GLY A 294 3.53 -0.09 -9.26
N ASP A 295 3.73 -1.38 -9.01
CA ASP A 295 3.44 -2.46 -9.97
C ASP A 295 1.96 -2.87 -9.96
N LEU A 296 1.10 -1.92 -10.32
CA LEU A 296 -0.35 -2.07 -10.40
C LEU A 296 -0.84 -1.90 -11.85
N ASP A 297 -2.00 -2.48 -12.16
CA ASP A 297 -2.71 -2.24 -13.43
C ASP A 297 -3.34 -0.83 -13.35
N SER A 298 -2.55 0.19 -13.69
CA SER A 298 -2.93 1.60 -13.55
C SER A 298 -3.36 2.27 -14.87
N ARG A 299 -4.32 3.19 -14.76
CA ARG A 299 -4.83 4.03 -15.86
C ARG A 299 -5.10 5.46 -15.37
N GLY A 300 -5.37 6.36 -16.31
CA GLY A 300 -5.62 7.77 -16.05
C GLY A 300 -4.44 8.66 -16.40
N PHE A 301 -4.63 9.98 -16.26
CA PHE A 301 -3.62 10.96 -16.64
C PHE A 301 -2.32 10.81 -15.83
N LEU A 302 -2.40 10.65 -14.51
CA LEU A 302 -1.20 10.49 -13.67
C LEU A 302 -0.43 9.22 -14.02
N ALA A 303 -1.13 8.11 -14.29
CA ALA A 303 -0.48 6.86 -14.70
C ALA A 303 0.33 7.04 -16.00
N SER A 304 -0.12 7.89 -16.92
CA SER A 304 0.56 8.13 -18.20
C SER A 304 1.87 8.93 -18.09
N ILE A 305 2.09 9.63 -16.97
CA ILE A 305 3.28 10.48 -16.76
C ILE A 305 4.23 9.91 -15.70
N ILE A 306 3.84 8.84 -14.99
CA ILE A 306 4.71 8.14 -14.05
C ILE A 306 5.69 7.26 -14.83
N GLN A 307 6.97 7.35 -14.48
CA GLN A 307 8.05 6.56 -15.08
C GLN A 307 8.74 5.72 -14.01
N ALA A 308 8.98 4.44 -14.34
CA ALA A 308 9.78 3.56 -13.52
C ALA A 308 11.26 3.67 -13.94
N GLU A 309 12.17 3.79 -12.97
CA GLU A 309 13.61 3.79 -13.21
C GLU A 309 14.30 2.70 -12.39
N GLY A 310 15.11 1.89 -13.07
CA GLY A 310 15.81 0.73 -12.51
C GLY A 310 15.02 -0.57 -12.56
N THR A 311 15.68 -1.68 -12.23
CA THR A 311 15.08 -3.00 -12.12
C THR A 311 15.52 -3.70 -10.83
N VAL A 312 14.91 -4.84 -10.51
CA VAL A 312 15.35 -5.66 -9.37
C VAL A 312 16.76 -6.23 -9.63
N GLU A 313 17.06 -6.56 -10.88
CA GLU A 313 18.38 -7.06 -11.31
C GLU A 313 19.45 -5.99 -11.15
N SER A 314 19.22 -4.77 -11.61
CA SER A 314 20.18 -3.67 -11.41
C SER A 314 20.40 -3.37 -9.93
N PHE A 315 19.35 -3.46 -9.12
CA PHE A 315 19.47 -3.35 -7.66
C PHE A 315 20.33 -4.48 -7.06
N LYS A 316 20.09 -5.74 -7.45
CA LYS A 316 20.90 -6.90 -7.00
C LYS A 316 22.38 -6.72 -7.36
N ASP A 317 22.66 -6.24 -8.57
CA ASP A 317 24.03 -5.98 -9.02
C ASP A 317 24.72 -4.91 -8.17
N LEU A 318 24.02 -3.82 -7.84
CA LEU A 318 24.54 -2.78 -6.95
C LEU A 318 24.75 -3.30 -5.52
N LEU A 319 23.76 -4.01 -4.97
CA LEU A 319 23.82 -4.56 -3.62
C LEU A 319 24.99 -5.54 -3.47
N SER A 320 25.22 -6.42 -4.44
CA SER A 320 26.30 -7.42 -4.39
C SER A 320 27.70 -6.80 -4.29
N LYS A 321 27.88 -5.58 -4.83
CA LYS A 321 29.16 -4.85 -4.79
C LYS A 321 29.38 -4.17 -3.44
N GLU A 322 28.31 -3.66 -2.86
CA GLU A 322 28.36 -2.81 -1.67
C GLU A 322 28.13 -3.56 -0.36
N LEU A 323 27.38 -4.66 -0.41
CA LEU A 323 27.00 -5.49 0.74
C LEU A 323 26.89 -6.98 0.32
N PRO A 324 28.01 -7.65 0.00
CA PRO A 324 28.03 -8.99 -0.60
C PRO A 324 27.46 -10.11 0.27
N GLY A 325 27.33 -9.89 1.59
CA GLY A 325 26.73 -10.85 2.52
C GLY A 325 25.21 -10.88 2.51
N SER A 326 24.56 -9.91 1.86
CA SER A 326 23.11 -9.75 1.90
C SER A 326 22.41 -10.50 0.78
N ARG A 327 21.18 -10.93 1.05
CA ARG A 327 20.34 -11.69 0.12
C ARG A 327 19.10 -10.90 -0.22
N VAL A 328 18.78 -10.83 -1.51
CA VAL A 328 17.50 -10.31 -1.99
C VAL A 328 16.49 -11.46 -2.04
N LEU A 329 15.38 -11.31 -1.34
CA LEU A 329 14.29 -12.27 -1.29
C LEU A 329 13.05 -11.64 -1.94
N GLU A 330 12.74 -12.04 -3.17
CA GLU A 330 11.60 -11.49 -3.89
C GLU A 330 10.29 -12.14 -3.45
N PRO A 331 9.34 -11.37 -2.90
CA PRO A 331 8.05 -11.91 -2.50
C PRO A 331 7.20 -12.24 -3.74
N THR A 332 6.46 -13.34 -3.69
CA THR A 332 5.39 -13.61 -4.65
C THR A 332 4.07 -13.14 -4.05
N PRO A 333 3.26 -12.32 -4.75
CA PRO A 333 1.97 -11.85 -4.24
C PRO A 333 1.09 -13.00 -3.70
N GLY A 334 0.61 -12.85 -2.47
CA GLY A 334 -0.25 -13.81 -1.78
C GLY A 334 0.44 -15.08 -1.26
N VAL A 335 1.74 -15.24 -1.50
CA VAL A 335 2.53 -16.39 -1.01
C VAL A 335 3.38 -15.93 0.18
N PRO A 336 3.28 -16.59 1.36
CA PRO A 336 4.14 -16.26 2.49
C PRO A 336 5.62 -16.51 2.19
N LEU A 337 6.45 -15.48 2.38
CA LEU A 337 7.90 -15.59 2.38
C LEU A 337 8.38 -15.80 3.82
N GLU A 338 8.91 -16.98 4.14
CA GLU A 338 9.45 -17.28 5.47
C GLU A 338 10.93 -16.91 5.58
N ILE A 339 11.28 -16.18 6.64
CA ILE A 339 12.65 -15.80 6.99
C ILE A 339 12.90 -16.25 8.42
N LEU A 340 13.94 -17.06 8.58
CA LEU A 340 14.36 -17.65 9.85
C LEU A 340 15.65 -16.98 10.34
N ALA A 341 15.81 -16.88 11.65
CA ALA A 341 17.08 -16.46 12.21
C ALA A 341 18.20 -17.45 11.80
N PRO A 342 19.44 -16.98 11.56
CA PRO A 342 20.56 -17.79 11.09
C PRO A 342 20.96 -18.96 11.99
#